data_AF-A0A087TMA3-F1
#
_entry.id   AF-A0A087TMA3-F1
#
_cell.length_a   1.000
_cell.length_b   1.000
_cell.length_c   1.000
_cell.angle_alpha   90.00
_cell.angle_beta   90.00
_cell.angle_gamma   90.00
#
_symmetry.space_group_name_H-M   'P 1'
#
loop_
_entity.id
_entity.type
_entity.pdbx_description
1 polymer ?
#
loop_
_entity_poly.entity_id
_entity_poly.type
_entity_poly.pdbx_seq_one_letter_code
_entity_poly.pdbx_strand_id
1 'polypeptide(L)'
;MSAIRDNKDLRPTTPFLNIFRNDFWGTPIRKEQSHKSYRPLCVLTYRVNYYFHKLQPFGYHLTNIVLHSVVCLLYMRICAMFVPRTTAFLAALLFAVHPVH
;
A
#
# COMPACT_ATOMS: atom_id res chain seq x y z
N MET A 1 7.11 4.06 -15.84
CA MET A 1 7.86 4.36 -14.60
C MET A 1 7.43 3.37 -13.53
N SER A 2 8.36 2.80 -12.77
CA SER A 2 8.08 1.84 -11.69
C SER A 2 8.17 2.55 -10.34
N ALA A 3 7.12 2.44 -9.51
CA ALA A 3 7.04 3.09 -8.21
C ALA A 3 8.06 2.54 -7.18
N ILE A 4 8.66 1.38 -7.43
CA ILE A 4 9.65 0.76 -6.54
C ILE A 4 11.07 0.91 -7.10
N ARG A 5 11.25 0.62 -8.39
CA ARG A 5 12.57 0.65 -9.03
C ARG A 5 13.06 2.08 -9.29
N ASP A 6 12.19 3.01 -9.67
CA ASP A 6 12.61 4.35 -10.12
C ASP A 6 12.43 5.42 -9.03
N ASN A 7 11.61 5.15 -8.01
CA ASN A 7 11.33 6.10 -6.95
C ASN A 7 12.52 6.24 -5.98
N LYS A 8 13.11 7.44 -5.97
CA LYS A 8 14.27 7.78 -5.13
C LYS A 8 13.91 7.88 -3.64
N ASP A 9 12.65 8.12 -3.29
CA ASP A 9 12.23 8.28 -1.90
C ASP A 9 12.31 6.99 -1.08
N LEU A 10 12.40 5.84 -1.75
CA LEU A 10 12.63 4.53 -1.11
C LEU A 10 14.08 4.33 -0.70
N ARG A 11 15.02 5.16 -1.17
CA ARG A 11 16.45 5.00 -0.92
C ARG A 11 16.81 5.55 0.47
N PRO A 12 17.71 4.89 1.21
CA PRO A 12 18.14 5.40 2.51
C PRO A 12 18.92 6.73 2.40
N THR A 13 19.48 7.01 1.22
CA THR A 13 20.24 8.24 0.93
C THR A 13 19.38 9.49 0.76
N THR A 14 18.06 9.35 0.57
CA THR A 14 17.16 10.50 0.41
C THR A 14 16.48 10.84 1.73
N PRO A 15 16.26 12.14 2.03
CA PRO A 15 15.57 12.55 3.26
C PRO A 15 14.20 11.91 3.40
N PHE A 16 13.87 11.44 4.61
CA PHE A 16 12.58 10.81 4.91
C PHE A 16 11.38 11.74 4.62
N LEU A 17 11.56 13.04 4.88
CA LEU A 17 10.52 14.05 4.69
C LEU A 17 10.07 14.18 3.21
N ASN A 18 10.88 13.73 2.25
CA ASN A 18 10.53 13.78 0.84
C ASN A 18 9.27 12.95 0.52
N ILE A 19 9.03 11.86 1.25
CA ILE A 19 7.84 11.01 1.10
C ILE A 19 6.54 11.82 1.26
N PHE A 20 6.56 12.86 2.10
CA PHE A 20 5.41 13.72 2.38
C PHE A 20 5.34 14.96 1.47
N ARG A 21 6.36 15.18 0.63
CA ARG A 21 6.46 16.34 -0.28
C ARG A 21 6.37 15.95 -1.75
N ASN A 22 6.56 14.67 -2.05
CA ASN A 22 6.55 14.12 -3.39
C ASN A 22 5.26 13.33 -3.65
N ASP A 23 4.97 13.10 -4.93
CA ASP A 23 3.93 12.17 -5.35
C ASP A 23 4.40 10.71 -5.22
N PHE A 24 3.49 9.79 -5.55
CA PHE A 24 3.71 8.35 -5.48
C PHE A 24 4.94 7.84 -6.25
N TRP A 25 5.39 8.57 -7.26
CA TRP A 25 6.52 8.19 -8.12
C TRP A 25 7.84 8.82 -7.69
N GLY A 26 7.82 9.70 -6.68
CA GLY A 26 9.00 10.41 -6.17
C GLY A 26 9.25 11.76 -6.84
N THR A 27 8.27 12.32 -7.56
CA THR A 27 8.35 13.66 -8.14
C THR A 27 7.75 14.68 -7.15
N PRO A 28 8.41 15.82 -6.87
CA PRO A 28 7.84 16.85 -6.01
C PRO A 28 6.43 17.27 -6.45
N ILE A 29 5.46 17.22 -5.52
CA ILE A 29 4.02 17.34 -5.85
C ILE A 29 3.64 18.69 -6.47
N ARG A 30 4.49 19.71 -6.24
CA ARG A 30 4.30 21.08 -6.77
C ARG A 30 4.79 21.25 -8.21
N LYS A 31 5.54 20.31 -8.77
CA LYS A 31 6.02 20.39 -10.16
C LYS A 31 4.90 20.03 -11.13
N GLU A 32 4.89 20.67 -12.30
CA GLU A 32 3.89 20.40 -13.35
C GLU A 32 3.94 18.96 -13.85
N GLN A 33 5.13 18.35 -13.87
CA GLN A 33 5.33 16.96 -14.31
C GLN A 33 4.89 15.92 -13.25
N SER A 34 4.42 16.37 -12.09
CA SER A 34 3.89 15.45 -11.07
C SER A 34 2.54 14.89 -11.52
N HIS A 35 2.32 13.61 -11.22
CA HIS A 35 1.02 12.97 -11.42
C HIS A 35 0.00 13.38 -10.34
N LYS A 36 0.43 14.18 -9.34
CA LYS A 36 -0.36 14.64 -8.18
C LYS A 36 -0.98 13.49 -7.36
N SER A 37 -0.51 12.26 -7.54
CA SER A 37 -0.94 11.07 -6.82
C SER A 37 -0.31 11.02 -5.43
N TYR A 38 -0.95 11.65 -4.45
CA TYR A 38 -0.43 11.70 -3.08
C TYR A 38 -0.76 10.43 -2.28
N ARG A 39 0.25 9.58 -2.04
CA ARG A 39 0.12 8.29 -1.31
C ARG A 39 1.29 8.04 -0.34
N PRO A 40 1.56 8.94 0.60
CA PRO A 40 2.76 8.93 1.42
C PRO A 40 2.90 7.65 2.26
N LEU A 41 1.79 7.13 2.81
CA LEU A 41 1.81 5.90 3.61
C LEU A 41 2.18 4.67 2.77
N CYS A 42 1.74 4.60 1.52
CA CYS A 42 2.10 3.51 0.62
C CYS A 42 3.59 3.56 0.27
N VAL A 43 4.10 4.74 -0.08
CA VAL A 43 5.53 4.96 -0.36
C VAL A 43 6.38 4.68 0.89
N LEU A 44 5.89 5.03 2.07
CA LEU A 44 6.54 4.69 3.35
C LEU A 44 6.67 3.18 3.53
N THR A 45 5.58 2.42 3.33
CA THR A 45 5.62 0.95 3.36
C THR A 45 6.61 0.38 2.34
N TYR A 46 6.72 0.98 1.15
CA TYR A 46 7.72 0.59 0.16
C TYR A 46 9.15 0.91 0.58
N ARG A 47 9.40 2.04 1.25
CA ARG A 47 10.72 2.37 1.78
C ARG A 47 11.17 1.38 2.85
N VAL A 48 10.26 1.01 3.75
CA VAL A 48 10.52 -0.02 4.77
C VAL A 48 10.77 -1.38 4.09
N ASN A 49 9.94 -1.77 3.12
CA ASN A 49 10.17 -3.00 2.36
C ASN A 49 11.50 -3.02 1.62
N TYR A 50 11.87 -1.90 0.99
CA TYR A 50 13.15 -1.76 0.30
C TYR A 50 14.33 -1.87 1.26
N TYR A 51 14.19 -1.41 2.51
CA TYR A 51 15.24 -1.57 3.52
C TYR A 51 15.56 -3.05 3.76
N PHE A 52 14.54 -3.90 3.95
CA PHE A 52 14.69 -5.33 4.24
C PHE A 52 14.92 -6.21 3.00
N HIS A 53 14.15 -5.99 1.94
CA HIS A 53 14.07 -6.89 0.78
C HIS A 53 14.62 -6.28 -0.52
N LYS A 54 15.05 -5.01 -0.51
CA LYS A 54 15.53 -4.29 -1.70
C LYS A 54 14.54 -4.40 -2.86
N LEU A 55 14.93 -4.95 -3.99
CA LEU A 55 14.09 -5.15 -5.17
C LEU A 55 13.50 -6.56 -5.26
N GLN A 56 13.65 -7.40 -4.22
CA GLN A 56 13.09 -8.75 -4.20
C GLN A 56 11.56 -8.68 -4.04
N PRO A 57 10.78 -9.16 -5.02
CA PRO A 57 9.33 -8.97 -5.05
C PRO A 57 8.60 -9.71 -3.91
N PHE A 58 9.17 -10.81 -3.41
CA PHE A 58 8.58 -11.64 -2.37
C PHE A 58 8.17 -10.83 -1.13
N GLY A 59 9.05 -9.97 -0.61
CA GLY A 59 8.76 -9.17 0.59
C GLY A 59 7.60 -8.20 0.42
N TYR A 60 7.46 -7.63 -0.79
CA TYR A 60 6.34 -6.75 -1.13
C TYR A 60 5.03 -7.53 -1.21
N HIS A 61 5.02 -8.70 -1.83
CA HIS A 61 3.83 -9.55 -1.90
C HIS A 61 3.41 -10.03 -0.51
N LEU A 62 4.36 -10.50 0.30
CA LEU A 62 4.08 -10.94 1.67
C LEU A 62 3.47 -9.80 2.50
N THR A 63 4.06 -8.61 2.43
CA THR A 63 3.52 -7.43 3.14
C THR A 63 2.10 -7.11 2.68
N ASN A 64 1.85 -7.10 1.37
CA ASN A 64 0.53 -6.81 0.83
C ASN A 64 -0.51 -7.87 1.25
N ILE A 65 -0.15 -9.15 1.25
CA ILE A 65 -1.03 -10.24 1.69
C ILE A 65 -1.37 -10.06 3.17
N VAL A 66 -0.37 -9.82 4.03
CA VAL A 66 -0.60 -9.63 5.47
C VAL A 66 -1.51 -8.42 5.73
N LEU A 67 -1.23 -7.28 5.10
CA LEU A 67 -2.06 -6.08 5.24
C LEU A 67 -3.49 -6.32 4.73
N HIS A 68 -3.65 -6.98 3.57
CA HIS A 68 -4.96 -7.30 3.00
C HIS A 68 -5.75 -8.26 3.89
N SER A 69 -5.10 -9.28 4.44
CA SER A 69 -5.72 -10.19 5.41
C SER A 69 -6.23 -9.43 6.64
N VAL A 70 -5.45 -8.49 7.18
CA VAL A 70 -5.89 -7.64 8.30
C VAL A 70 -7.12 -6.82 7.91
N VAL A 71 -7.11 -6.19 6.73
CA VAL A 71 -8.26 -5.42 6.23
C VAL A 71 -9.50 -6.31 6.06
N CYS A 72 -9.35 -7.51 5.52
CA CYS A 72 -10.47 -8.45 5.36
C CYS A 72 -11.06 -8.89 6.71
N LEU A 73 -10.21 -9.13 7.72
CA LEU A 73 -10.67 -9.46 9.08
C LEU A 73 -11.39 -8.28 9.75
N LEU A 74 -10.87 -7.05 9.58
CA LEU A 74 -11.53 -5.84 10.07
C LEU A 74 -12.86 -5.60 9.35
N TYR A 75 -12.91 -5.80 8.04
CA TYR A 75 -14.13 -5.72 7.25
C TYR A 75 -15.18 -6.73 7.73
N MET A 76 -14.80 -8.00 7.93
CA MET A 76 -15.68 -9.02 8.51
C MET A 76 -16.21 -8.59 9.89
N ARG A 77 -15.34 -8.07 10.77
CA ARG A 77 -15.72 -7.60 12.11
C ARG A 77 -16.75 -6.48 12.03
N ILE A 78 -16.58 -5.54 11.10
CA ILE A 78 -17.50 -4.43 10.89
C ILE A 78 -18.84 -4.95 10.37
N CYS A 79 -18.84 -5.80 9.33
CA CYS A 79 -20.07 -6.39 8.81
C CYS A 79 -20.84 -7.18 9.87
N ALA A 80 -20.15 -7.91 10.73
CA ALA A 80 -20.77 -8.69 11.81
C ALA A 80 -21.50 -7.83 12.86
N MET A 81 -21.31 -6.50 12.87
CA MET A 81 -22.11 -5.58 13.69
C MET A 81 -23.51 -5.33 13.11
N PHE A 82 -23.72 -5.57 11.81
CA PHE A 82 -24.95 -5.22 11.10
C PHE A 82 -25.69 -6.42 10.52
N VAL A 83 -25.00 -7.53 10.24
CA VAL A 83 -25.58 -8.72 9.61
C VAL A 83 -25.16 -10.01 10.34
N PRO A 84 -25.87 -11.13 10.14
CA PRO A 84 -25.48 -12.42 10.70
C PRO A 84 -24.04 -12.80 10.34
N ARG A 85 -23.36 -13.53 11.23
CA ARG A 85 -21.95 -13.91 11.07
C ARG A 85 -21.66 -14.63 9.76
N THR A 86 -22.57 -15.48 9.28
CA THR A 86 -22.43 -16.20 8.01
C THR A 86 -22.41 -15.22 6.84
N THR A 87 -23.32 -14.26 6.80
CA THR A 87 -23.37 -13.20 5.79
C THR A 87 -22.12 -12.31 5.85
N ALA A 88 -21.68 -11.91 7.04
CA ALA A 88 -20.45 -11.13 7.21
C ALA A 88 -19.20 -11.88 6.72
N PHE A 89 -19.13 -13.19 6.99
CA PHE A 89 -18.05 -14.04 6.52
C PHE A 89 -18.04 -14.16 4.99
N LEU A 90 -19.20 -14.41 4.36
CA LEU A 90 -19.31 -14.48 2.90
C LEU A 90 -18.97 -13.14 2.25
N ALA A 91 -19.43 -12.02 2.82
CA ALA A 91 -19.07 -10.69 2.34
C ALA A 91 -17.56 -10.44 2.41
N ALA A 92 -16.90 -10.84 3.50
CA ALA A 92 -15.46 -10.71 3.64
C ALA A 92 -14.68 -11.61 2.69
N LEU A 93 -15.17 -12.82 2.41
CA LEU A 93 -14.56 -13.73 1.44
C LEU A 93 -14.68 -13.17 0.02
N LEU A 94 -15.86 -12.63 -0.35
CA LEU A 94 -16.06 -11.92 -1.60
C LEU A 94 -15.12 -10.71 -1.69
N PHE A 95 -15.04 -9.89 -0.64
CA PHE A 95 -14.12 -8.75 -0.58
C PHE A 95 -12.65 -9.17 -0.75
N ALA A 96 -12.25 -10.29 -0.15
CA ALA A 96 -10.86 -10.77 -0.20
C ALA A 96 -10.43 -11.17 -1.62
N VAL A 97 -11.32 -11.79 -2.40
CA VAL A 97 -11.04 -12.29 -3.77
C VAL A 97 -11.47 -11.33 -4.86
N HIS A 98 -12.23 -10.29 -4.53
CA HIS A 98 -12.70 -9.32 -5.51
C HIS A 98 -11.51 -8.64 -6.18
N PRO A 99 -11.39 -8.72 -7.52
CA PRO A 99 -10.31 -8.05 -8.22
C PRO A 99 -10.50 -6.55 -8.11
N VAL A 100 -9.74 -5.92 -7.24
CA VAL A 100 -9.58 -4.46 -7.20
C VAL A 100 -8.36 -4.15 -8.05
N HIS A 101 -8.53 -4.07 -9.38
CA HIS A 101 -7.71 -3.34 -10.35
C HIS A 101 -8.22 -3.55 -11.77
#